data_AF-A0A6J1NQN3-F1
#
_entry.id   AF-A0A6J1NQN3-F1
#
_cell.length_a   1.000
_cell.length_b   1.000
_cell.length_c   1.000
_cell.angle_alpha   90.00
_cell.angle_beta   90.00
_cell.angle_gamma   90.00
#
_symmetry.space_group_name_H-M   'P 1'
#
loop_
_entity.id
_entity.type
_entity.pdbx_description
1 polymer ?
#
loop_
_entity_poly.entity_id
_entity_poly.type
_entity_poly.pdbx_seq_one_letter_code
_entity_poly.pdbx_strand_id
1 'polypeptide(L)'
;MTLSVQQQRENATSTYEMDTEVDRDAQAIFEKAQKINEELLGQADDKVYRGINNYAQYYKKRDTAAGNASSGLVRKGPIRAPANLRATVRWDYQPDICKDYKETGFCGFGDSCKFLHDRSDYKHGWQLEREETHPSHEGGKGDSDYEIHSDEELPFKCFICRNSFKDPVVTRCKHYFCEKCALANYKKSTRCFICNAQTSGVFNPAHELQAKISARGDDDDDDDDDDDD
;
A
#
# COMPACT_ATOMS: atom_id res chain seq x y z
N MET A 1 5.92 -8.16 -3.60
CA MET A 1 7.22 -7.73 -4.16
C MET A 1 8.29 -8.69 -3.71
N THR A 2 8.73 -9.62 -4.57
CA THR A 2 9.83 -10.53 -4.27
C THR A 2 11.14 -9.88 -4.70
N LEU A 3 12.08 -9.68 -3.77
CA LEU A 3 13.41 -9.15 -4.06
C LEU A 3 14.18 -10.09 -5.00
N SER A 4 15.07 -9.53 -5.84
CA SER A 4 15.92 -10.32 -6.73
C SER A 4 16.92 -11.17 -5.93
N VAL A 5 17.33 -12.31 -6.49
CA VAL A 5 18.31 -13.22 -5.87
C VAL A 5 19.65 -12.52 -5.59
N GLN A 6 20.02 -11.53 -6.40
CA GLN A 6 21.22 -10.71 -6.18
C GLN A 6 21.07 -9.83 -4.94
N GLN A 7 19.93 -9.17 -4.78
CA GLN A 7 19.66 -8.30 -3.63
C GLN A 7 19.47 -9.08 -2.32
N GLN A 8 19.02 -10.34 -2.40
CA GLN A 8 19.02 -11.25 -1.26
C GLN A 8 20.44 -11.66 -0.81
N ARG A 9 21.40 -11.77 -1.74
CA ARG A 9 22.81 -12.06 -1.41
C ARG A 9 23.52 -10.84 -0.83
N GLU A 10 23.21 -9.65 -1.33
CA GLU A 10 23.74 -8.38 -0.83
C GLU A 10 23.25 -8.07 0.60
N ASN A 11 22.00 -8.42 0.92
CA ASN A 11 21.41 -8.15 2.23
C ASN A 11 21.53 -9.31 3.24
N ALA A 12 22.24 -10.39 2.88
CA ALA A 12 22.37 -11.57 3.75
C ALA A 12 23.15 -11.29 5.04
N THR A 13 24.06 -10.31 5.03
CA THR A 13 24.83 -9.85 6.20
C THR A 13 24.36 -8.49 6.71
N SER A 14 23.12 -8.08 6.41
CA SER A 14 22.59 -6.82 6.89
C SER A 14 22.55 -6.83 8.42
N THR A 15 23.17 -5.82 9.02
CA THR A 15 23.16 -5.54 10.45
C THR A 15 21.99 -4.61 10.79
N TYR A 16 21.36 -4.87 11.93
CA TYR A 16 20.31 -4.01 12.48
C TYR A 16 20.95 -2.93 13.37
N GLU A 17 21.03 -1.71 12.85
CA GLU A 17 21.74 -0.58 13.46
C GLU A 17 20.79 0.53 13.94
N MET A 18 19.61 0.14 14.47
CA MET A 18 18.67 1.12 15.04
C MET A 18 19.02 1.53 16.48
N ASP A 19 19.71 0.66 17.22
CA ASP A 19 20.11 0.90 18.61
C ASP A 19 21.51 1.52 18.72
N THR A 20 21.94 1.81 19.95
CA THR A 20 23.31 2.31 20.21
C THR A 20 24.36 1.31 19.73
N GLU A 21 25.41 1.82 19.08
CA GLU A 21 26.56 1.04 18.63
C GLU A 21 27.18 0.16 19.74
N VAL A 22 27.74 -0.97 19.33
CA VAL A 22 28.30 -2.00 20.21
C VAL A 22 29.35 -1.48 21.19
N ASP A 23 30.15 -0.47 20.82
CA ASP A 23 31.22 0.06 21.67
C ASP A 23 30.75 1.06 22.73
N ARG A 24 29.58 1.65 22.50
CA ARG A 24 28.99 2.75 23.29
C ARG A 24 27.74 2.33 24.04
N ASP A 25 27.27 1.12 23.83
CA ASP A 25 26.10 0.61 24.50
C ASP A 25 26.35 0.42 26.01
N ALA A 26 25.24 0.31 26.76
CA ALA A 26 25.30 0.13 28.20
C ALA A 26 26.06 -1.15 28.59
N GLN A 27 26.16 -2.14 27.70
CA GLN A 27 26.89 -3.38 27.94
C GLN A 27 28.40 -3.14 27.91
N ALA A 28 28.91 -2.51 26.86
CA ALA A 28 30.32 -2.18 26.72
C ALA A 28 30.77 -1.22 27.83
N ILE A 29 29.94 -0.25 28.23
CA ILE A 29 30.24 0.63 29.36
C ILE A 29 30.36 -0.17 30.66
N PHE A 30 29.47 -1.14 30.89
CA PHE A 30 29.51 -1.98 32.08
C PHE A 30 30.72 -2.92 32.09
N GLU A 31 31.04 -3.54 30.96
CA GLU A 31 32.24 -4.37 30.80
C GLU A 31 33.52 -3.56 31.03
N LYS A 32 33.59 -2.33 30.50
CA LYS A 32 34.70 -1.38 30.75
C LYS A 32 34.81 -1.05 32.24
N ALA A 33 33.69 -0.78 32.90
CA ALA A 33 33.66 -0.48 34.33
C ALA A 33 34.11 -1.68 35.18
N GLN A 34 33.69 -2.90 34.83
CA GLN A 34 34.12 -4.10 35.56
C GLN A 34 35.63 -4.32 35.43
N LYS A 35 36.18 -4.22 34.22
CA LYS A 35 37.63 -4.37 33.98
C LYS A 35 38.43 -3.38 34.83
N ILE A 36 38.00 -2.12 34.87
CA ILE A 36 38.66 -1.08 35.69
C ILE A 36 38.58 -1.41 37.19
N ASN A 37 37.43 -1.90 37.67
CA ASN A 37 37.28 -2.29 39.08
C ASN A 37 38.10 -3.54 39.44
N GLU A 38 38.31 -4.46 38.50
CA GLU A 38 39.18 -5.63 38.69
C GLU A 38 40.67 -5.23 38.77
N GLU A 39 41.11 -4.27 37.94
CA GLU A 39 42.47 -3.72 37.97
C GLU A 39 42.77 -2.94 39.25
N LEU A 40 41.78 -2.19 39.77
CA LEU A 40 41.92 -1.41 41.00
C LEU A 40 41.82 -2.27 42.28
N LEU A 41 41.45 -3.54 42.15
CA LEU A 41 41.23 -4.41 43.29
C LEU A 41 42.55 -4.64 44.05
N GLY A 42 42.66 -4.04 45.24
CA GLY A 42 43.83 -4.18 46.12
C GLY A 42 44.86 -3.05 45.99
N GLN A 43 44.65 -2.10 45.07
CA GLN A 43 45.46 -0.90 44.98
C GLN A 43 44.94 0.19 45.93
N ALA A 44 45.83 1.05 46.43
CA ALA A 44 45.43 2.22 47.21
C ALA A 44 44.63 3.21 46.35
N ASP A 45 43.82 4.07 46.98
CA ASP A 45 43.03 5.07 46.28
C ASP A 45 43.92 6.20 45.74
N ASP A 46 44.11 6.20 44.41
CA ASP A 46 44.92 7.19 43.69
C ASP A 46 44.23 8.58 43.58
N LYS A 47 42.96 8.72 44.02
CA LYS A 47 42.13 9.95 43.87
C LYS A 47 41.96 10.47 42.44
N VAL A 48 42.33 9.68 41.43
CA VAL A 48 42.15 10.00 40.01
C VAL A 48 40.72 9.65 39.58
N TYR A 49 40.00 10.61 39.03
CA TYR A 49 38.64 10.40 38.54
C TYR A 49 38.62 9.59 37.23
N ARG A 50 38.00 8.41 37.25
CA ARG A 50 37.92 7.48 36.10
C ARG A 50 36.51 7.35 35.51
N GLY A 51 35.64 8.32 35.81
CA GLY A 51 34.25 8.37 35.34
C GLY A 51 33.22 8.01 36.41
N ILE A 52 31.96 8.36 36.13
CA ILE A 52 30.83 8.28 37.07
C ILE A 52 30.58 6.84 37.56
N ASN A 53 30.86 5.84 36.72
CA ASN A 53 30.58 4.44 37.04
C ASN A 53 31.75 3.73 37.76
N ASN A 54 32.90 4.39 37.89
CA ASN A 54 34.17 3.79 38.31
C ASN A 54 34.69 4.35 39.65
N TYR A 55 33.78 4.77 40.54
CA TYR A 55 34.15 5.07 41.91
C TYR A 55 34.63 3.81 42.63
N ALA A 56 35.65 3.95 43.49
CA ALA A 56 36.30 2.85 44.20
C ALA A 56 35.26 1.94 44.90
N GLN A 57 35.15 0.69 44.42
CA GLN A 57 34.32 -0.34 45.03
C GLN A 57 35.20 -1.22 45.93
N TYR A 58 35.06 -1.09 47.25
CA TYR A 58 35.83 -1.90 48.22
C TYR A 58 35.28 -3.31 48.41
N TYR A 59 34.06 -3.57 47.94
CA TYR A 59 33.39 -4.85 48.07
C TYR A 59 33.13 -5.43 46.68
N LYS A 60 33.60 -6.65 46.45
CA LYS A 60 33.13 -7.45 45.32
C LYS A 60 31.66 -7.76 45.53
N LYS A 61 30.78 -7.17 44.73
CA LYS A 61 29.40 -7.64 44.66
C LYS A 61 29.47 -9.09 44.18
N ARG A 62 29.13 -10.05 45.06
CA ARG A 62 29.07 -11.47 44.71
C ARG A 62 28.13 -11.65 43.52
N ASP A 63 28.49 -12.53 42.59
CA ASP A 63 27.57 -13.04 41.59
C ASP A 63 26.37 -13.66 42.31
N THR A 64 25.33 -12.85 42.52
CA THR A 64 24.03 -13.32 42.95
C THR A 64 23.36 -14.02 41.79
N ALA A 65 22.34 -14.85 42.05
CA ALA A 65 21.47 -15.44 41.03
C ALA A 65 20.83 -14.39 40.06
N ALA A 66 21.03 -13.10 40.32
CA ALA A 66 20.66 -11.95 39.50
C ALA A 66 21.82 -11.40 38.62
N GLY A 67 22.78 -12.25 38.23
CA GLY A 67 23.57 -12.10 36.99
C GLY A 67 24.98 -11.54 37.14
N ASN A 68 25.91 -12.22 36.47
CA ASN A 68 27.25 -11.75 36.11
C ASN A 68 27.18 -10.83 34.87
N ALA A 69 28.22 -10.04 34.63
CA ALA A 69 28.32 -9.13 33.49
C ALA A 69 28.22 -9.80 32.11
N SER A 70 28.54 -11.09 32.06
CA SER A 70 28.67 -11.90 30.85
C SER A 70 27.46 -12.77 30.54
N SER A 71 26.45 -12.87 31.41
CA SER A 71 25.21 -13.59 31.09
C SER A 71 24.20 -12.65 30.43
N GLY A 72 23.97 -12.85 29.13
CA GLY A 72 23.12 -11.99 28.31
C GLY A 72 21.65 -11.89 28.76
N LEU A 73 21.14 -12.79 29.61
CA LEU A 73 19.75 -12.79 30.08
C LEU A 73 19.53 -12.28 31.51
N VAL A 74 20.59 -12.10 32.31
CA VAL A 74 20.45 -11.76 33.75
C VAL A 74 21.07 -10.40 34.07
N ARG A 75 21.53 -9.66 33.07
CA ARG A 75 22.10 -8.32 33.25
C ARG A 75 21.01 -7.28 33.57
N LYS A 76 21.30 -6.41 34.54
CA LYS A 76 20.46 -5.24 34.87
C LYS A 76 20.80 -4.07 33.94
N GLY A 77 19.79 -3.49 33.29
CA GLY A 77 19.91 -2.32 32.42
C GLY A 77 19.59 -2.61 30.94
N PRO A 78 19.77 -1.63 30.04
CA PRO A 78 19.52 -1.82 28.61
C PRO A 78 20.33 -2.98 28.03
N ILE A 79 19.64 -3.91 27.37
CA ILE A 79 20.20 -5.12 26.76
C ILE A 79 20.49 -4.83 25.28
N ARG A 80 21.60 -5.36 24.76
CA ARG A 80 21.97 -5.26 23.35
C ARG A 80 21.03 -6.12 22.50
N ALA A 81 20.39 -5.51 21.51
CA ALA A 81 19.57 -6.24 20.55
C ALA A 81 20.44 -7.15 19.63
N PRO A 82 19.91 -8.29 19.17
CA PRO A 82 20.61 -9.13 18.21
C PRO A 82 20.79 -8.40 16.86
N ALA A 83 22.04 -8.24 16.42
CA ALA A 83 22.36 -7.47 15.21
C ALA A 83 21.91 -8.15 13.91
N ASN A 84 21.71 -9.47 13.91
CA ASN A 84 21.44 -10.29 12.72
C ASN A 84 20.00 -10.83 12.68
N LEU A 85 19.10 -10.31 13.51
CA LEU A 85 17.70 -10.73 13.56
C LEU A 85 16.78 -9.55 13.24
N ARG A 86 15.93 -9.70 12.23
CA ARG A 86 14.83 -8.78 11.97
C ARG A 86 13.57 -9.29 12.67
N ALA A 87 13.02 -8.48 13.59
CA ALA A 87 11.73 -8.78 14.20
C ALA A 87 10.62 -8.81 13.15
N THR A 88 9.74 -9.82 13.21
CA THR A 88 8.57 -9.88 12.35
C THR A 88 7.55 -8.85 12.81
N VAL A 89 7.19 -7.91 11.95
CA VAL A 89 6.18 -6.89 12.24
C VAL A 89 4.83 -7.36 11.71
N ARG A 90 3.81 -7.31 12.56
CA ARG A 90 2.41 -7.52 12.21
C ARG A 90 1.63 -6.30 12.66
N TRP A 91 0.83 -5.74 11.75
CA TRP A 91 -0.09 -4.67 12.08
C TRP A 91 -1.26 -5.25 12.89
N ASP A 92 -1.46 -4.73 14.09
CA ASP A 92 -2.63 -5.04 14.91
C ASP A 92 -3.72 -4.00 14.64
N TYR A 93 -4.70 -4.39 13.83
CA TYR A 93 -5.81 -3.51 13.44
C TYR A 93 -6.96 -3.50 14.45
N GLN A 94 -6.94 -4.37 15.47
CA GLN A 94 -8.05 -4.48 16.41
C GLN A 94 -7.89 -3.46 17.55
N PRO A 95 -8.73 -2.41 17.64
CA PRO A 95 -8.64 -1.45 18.72
C PRO A 95 -9.30 -1.99 19.99
N ASP A 96 -8.65 -1.81 21.13
CA ASP A 96 -9.22 -2.13 22.45
C ASP A 96 -10.11 -0.98 22.98
N ILE A 97 -11.10 -0.57 22.18
CA ILE A 97 -12.05 0.50 22.56
C ILE A 97 -13.34 -0.11 23.07
N CYS A 98 -13.87 0.41 24.18
CA CYS A 98 -15.15 -0.01 24.72
C CYS A 98 -16.26 0.41 23.76
N LYS A 99 -16.91 -0.57 23.13
CA LYS A 99 -18.03 -0.34 22.21
C LYS A 99 -19.18 0.42 22.88
N ASP A 100 -19.60 -0.03 24.05
CA ASP A 100 -20.74 0.56 24.77
C ASP A 100 -20.45 2.01 25.16
N TYR A 101 -19.24 2.29 25.67
CA TYR A 101 -18.83 3.66 26.01
C TYR A 101 -18.72 4.56 24.78
N LYS A 102 -18.20 4.04 23.67
CA LYS A 102 -18.05 4.83 22.43
C LYS A 102 -19.41 5.24 21.87
N GLU A 103 -20.34 4.28 21.73
CA GLU A 103 -21.65 4.51 21.12
C GLU A 103 -22.61 5.26 22.06
N THR A 104 -22.65 4.87 23.34
CA THR A 104 -23.67 5.37 24.28
C THR A 104 -23.14 6.42 25.25
N GLY A 105 -21.83 6.52 25.43
CA GLY A 105 -21.21 7.35 26.47
C GLY A 105 -21.31 6.76 27.88
N PHE A 106 -21.88 5.56 28.03
CA PHE A 106 -22.01 4.87 29.31
C PHE A 106 -21.54 3.42 29.19
N CYS A 107 -20.58 3.04 30.03
CA CYS A 107 -20.12 1.66 30.16
C CYS A 107 -20.73 1.06 31.43
N GLY A 108 -21.48 -0.03 31.31
CA GLY A 108 -22.05 -0.72 32.48
C GLY A 108 -21.01 -1.26 33.46
N PHE A 109 -19.76 -1.44 33.00
CA PHE A 109 -18.63 -1.85 33.83
C PHE A 109 -17.90 -0.68 34.51
N GLY A 110 -18.27 0.58 34.18
CA GLY A 110 -17.58 1.77 34.67
C GLY A 110 -16.06 1.67 34.49
N ASP A 111 -15.30 2.15 35.46
CA ASP A 111 -13.83 2.15 35.41
C ASP A 111 -13.18 0.76 35.56
N SER A 112 -13.98 -0.28 35.81
CA SER A 112 -13.49 -1.67 35.82
C SER A 112 -13.41 -2.27 34.42
N CYS A 113 -13.82 -1.54 33.38
CA CYS A 113 -13.73 -2.00 32.01
C CYS A 113 -12.26 -2.18 31.59
N LYS A 114 -11.93 -3.35 31.02
CA LYS A 114 -10.59 -3.61 30.46
C LYS A 114 -10.31 -2.86 29.15
N PHE A 115 -11.35 -2.30 28.54
CA PHE A 115 -11.29 -1.61 27.25
C PHE A 115 -11.23 -0.10 27.46
N LEU A 116 -10.59 0.60 26.54
CA LEU A 116 -10.41 2.05 26.60
C LEU A 116 -11.74 2.79 26.45
N HIS A 117 -11.98 3.73 27.36
CA HIS A 117 -13.12 4.65 27.32
C HIS A 117 -12.79 5.89 26.48
N ASP A 118 -12.81 5.73 25.16
CA ASP A 118 -12.63 6.81 24.19
C ASP A 118 -13.90 6.97 23.32
N ARG A 119 -14.24 8.23 22.99
CA ARG A 119 -15.39 8.61 22.15
C ARG A 119 -14.97 9.18 20.80
N SER A 120 -13.67 9.13 20.49
CA SER A 120 -13.15 9.61 19.21
C SER A 120 -13.59 8.71 18.05
N ASP A 121 -13.98 9.33 16.94
CA ASP A 121 -14.53 8.70 15.73
C ASP A 121 -13.58 8.79 14.52
N TYR A 122 -12.27 8.92 14.78
CA TYR A 122 -11.25 8.91 13.73
C TYR A 122 -11.28 7.61 12.91
N LYS A 123 -11.00 7.75 11.61
CA LYS A 123 -10.89 6.62 10.68
C LYS A 123 -9.70 5.73 11.05
N HIS A 124 -9.90 4.41 10.94
CA HIS A 124 -8.84 3.43 11.13
C HIS A 124 -7.87 3.43 9.95
N GLY A 125 -6.62 2.99 10.17
CA GLY A 125 -5.59 2.94 9.12
C GLY A 125 -6.07 2.21 7.85
N TRP A 126 -6.73 1.07 8.00
CA TRP A 126 -7.27 0.30 6.86
C TRP A 126 -8.36 1.04 6.07
N GLN A 127 -9.12 1.95 6.72
CA GLN A 127 -10.12 2.77 6.05
C GLN A 127 -9.43 3.85 5.21
N LEU A 128 -8.37 4.47 5.75
CA LEU A 128 -7.56 5.46 5.04
C LEU A 128 -6.82 4.83 3.84
N GLU A 129 -6.18 3.68 4.03
CA GLU A 129 -5.51 2.94 2.94
C GLU A 129 -6.48 2.59 1.80
N ARG A 130 -7.73 2.23 2.14
CA ARG A 130 -8.76 1.95 1.15
C ARG A 130 -9.21 3.21 0.40
N GLU A 131 -9.36 4.32 1.09
CA GLU A 131 -9.71 5.61 0.47
C GLU A 131 -8.58 6.14 -0.44
N GLU A 132 -7.32 5.87 -0.07
CA GLU A 132 -6.15 6.23 -0.89
C GLU A 132 -6.02 5.35 -2.13
N THR A 133 -6.21 4.04 -2.01
CA THR A 133 -6.07 3.09 -3.13
C THR A 133 -7.27 3.08 -4.08
N HIS A 134 -8.45 3.28 -3.53
CA HIS A 134 -9.70 3.44 -4.26
C HIS A 134 -10.28 4.81 -3.92
N PRO A 135 -9.74 5.89 -4.50
CA PRO A 135 -10.38 7.18 -4.40
C PRO A 135 -11.76 7.03 -5.02
N SER A 136 -12.78 6.92 -4.18
CA SER A 136 -14.16 7.01 -4.65
C SER A 136 -14.24 8.33 -5.41
N HIS A 137 -14.81 8.29 -6.61
CA HIS A 137 -15.07 9.44 -7.48
C HIS A 137 -16.13 10.39 -6.86
N GLU A 138 -16.17 10.48 -5.53
CA GLU A 138 -17.09 11.27 -4.72
C GLU A 138 -16.31 12.18 -3.74
N GLY A 139 -14.98 12.06 -3.64
CA GLY A 139 -14.14 12.85 -2.73
C GLY A 139 -13.05 13.69 -3.39
N GLY A 140 -12.78 13.48 -4.67
CA GLY A 140 -11.85 14.28 -5.46
C GLY A 140 -12.61 14.93 -6.60
N LYS A 141 -12.83 16.26 -6.52
CA LYS A 141 -13.10 17.06 -7.71
C LYS A 141 -11.85 17.00 -8.60
N GLY A 142 -11.74 15.94 -9.39
CA GLY A 142 -10.83 15.89 -10.51
C GLY A 142 -11.28 16.93 -11.52
N ASP A 143 -10.33 17.66 -12.11
CA ASP A 143 -10.53 18.72 -13.10
C ASP A 143 -11.36 18.25 -14.33
N SER A 144 -11.49 16.94 -14.53
CA SER A 144 -12.29 16.31 -15.59
C SER A 144 -13.81 16.43 -15.39
N ASP A 145 -14.31 16.78 -14.21
CA ASP A 145 -15.76 16.89 -13.95
C ASP A 145 -16.37 18.19 -14.54
N TYR A 146 -15.53 19.11 -15.04
CA TYR A 146 -15.94 20.29 -15.83
C TYR A 146 -15.82 20.08 -17.34
N GLU A 147 -15.38 18.91 -17.80
CA GLU A 147 -15.51 18.55 -19.21
C GLU A 147 -16.96 18.15 -19.45
N ILE A 148 -17.73 19.07 -20.04
CA ILE A 148 -18.99 18.72 -20.69
C ILE A 148 -18.61 17.78 -21.85
N HIS A 149 -18.56 16.48 -21.61
CA HIS A 149 -18.62 15.50 -22.67
C HIS A 149 -19.95 15.70 -23.36
N SER A 150 -19.94 16.50 -24.43
CA SER A 150 -21.06 16.66 -25.35
C SER A 150 -21.41 15.29 -25.90
N ASP A 151 -22.39 14.64 -25.26
CA ASP A 151 -23.10 13.43 -25.64
C ASP A 151 -22.36 12.45 -26.56
N GLU A 152 -21.75 11.46 -25.91
CA GLU A 152 -21.44 10.14 -26.45
C GLU A 152 -20.70 10.14 -27.79
N GLU A 153 -19.37 10.03 -27.70
CA GLU A 153 -18.43 9.78 -28.80
C GLU A 153 -18.66 8.39 -29.43
N LEU A 154 -19.84 8.22 -30.04
CA LEU A 154 -20.15 7.09 -30.89
C LEU A 154 -19.40 7.29 -32.21
N PRO A 155 -18.59 6.30 -32.63
CA PRO A 155 -17.83 6.42 -33.88
C PRO A 155 -18.76 6.69 -35.05
N PHE A 156 -18.39 7.62 -35.94
CA PHE A 156 -19.15 7.95 -37.15
C PHE A 156 -18.93 6.96 -38.30
N LYS A 157 -17.79 6.28 -38.30
CA LYS A 157 -17.36 5.37 -39.37
C LYS A 157 -16.94 4.02 -38.82
N CYS A 158 -17.14 2.96 -39.60
CA CYS A 158 -16.72 1.63 -39.20
C CYS A 158 -15.19 1.49 -39.25
N PHE A 159 -14.57 0.98 -38.18
CA PHE A 159 -13.11 0.82 -38.11
C PHE A 159 -12.53 -0.22 -39.10
N ILE A 160 -13.36 -1.12 -39.63
CA ILE A 160 -12.92 -2.18 -40.54
C ILE A 160 -12.95 -1.71 -42.01
N CYS A 161 -14.06 -1.12 -42.45
CA CYS A 161 -14.23 -0.65 -43.84
C CYS A 161 -13.99 0.86 -44.03
N ARG A 162 -13.89 1.63 -42.94
CA ARG A 162 -13.74 3.10 -42.93
C ARG A 162 -14.87 3.90 -43.61
N ASN A 163 -15.95 3.23 -44.01
CA ASN A 163 -17.15 3.84 -44.56
C ASN A 163 -18.19 4.11 -43.46
N SER A 164 -19.27 4.81 -43.83
CA SER A 164 -20.47 4.93 -42.99
C SER A 164 -21.03 3.55 -42.62
N PHE A 165 -21.72 3.49 -41.47
CA PHE A 165 -22.25 2.22 -40.99
C PHE A 165 -23.46 1.77 -41.81
N LYS A 166 -23.34 0.59 -42.41
CA LYS A 166 -24.45 -0.14 -43.02
C LYS A 166 -24.79 -1.31 -42.10
N ASP A 167 -25.99 -1.29 -41.53
CA ASP A 167 -26.48 -2.24 -40.51
C ASP A 167 -25.48 -2.39 -39.33
N PRO A 168 -25.39 -1.37 -38.45
CA PRO A 168 -24.43 -1.40 -37.36
C PRO A 168 -24.78 -2.45 -36.30
N VAL A 169 -23.75 -3.16 -35.85
CA VAL A 169 -23.80 -4.16 -34.78
C VAL A 169 -22.85 -3.80 -33.65
N VAL A 170 -23.27 -4.07 -32.42
CA VAL A 170 -22.50 -3.86 -31.20
C VAL A 170 -22.02 -5.20 -30.63
N THR A 171 -20.76 -5.21 -30.21
CA THR A 171 -20.13 -6.36 -29.53
C THR A 171 -20.20 -6.20 -28.02
N ARG A 172 -19.97 -7.28 -27.25
CA ARG A 172 -19.93 -7.24 -25.76
C ARG A 172 -18.95 -6.21 -25.19
N CYS A 173 -17.92 -5.87 -25.95
CA CYS A 173 -16.92 -4.86 -25.60
C CYS A 173 -17.30 -3.44 -26.05
N LYS A 174 -18.58 -3.20 -26.39
CA LYS A 174 -19.12 -1.91 -26.85
C LYS A 174 -18.44 -1.32 -28.09
N HIS A 175 -17.89 -2.17 -28.96
CA HIS A 175 -17.37 -1.74 -30.26
C HIS A 175 -18.41 -1.93 -31.35
N TYR A 176 -18.54 -0.93 -32.23
CA TYR A 176 -19.50 -0.86 -33.33
C TYR A 176 -18.85 -1.22 -34.68
N PHE A 177 -19.52 -2.06 -35.46
CA PHE A 177 -19.08 -2.51 -36.79
C PHE A 177 -20.28 -2.64 -37.75
N CYS A 178 -20.05 -2.67 -39.06
CA CYS A 178 -21.09 -3.10 -40.01
C CYS A 178 -21.29 -4.62 -39.91
N GLU A 179 -22.51 -5.12 -40.14
CA GLU A 179 -22.82 -6.56 -40.10
C GLU A 179 -21.84 -7.40 -40.95
N LYS A 180 -21.63 -7.00 -42.21
CA LYS A 180 -20.71 -7.70 -43.13
C LYS A 180 -19.26 -7.69 -42.64
N CYS A 181 -18.83 -6.59 -42.03
CA CYS A 181 -17.47 -6.42 -41.51
C CYS A 181 -17.24 -7.26 -40.25
N ALA A 182 -18.22 -7.29 -39.35
CA ALA A 182 -18.19 -8.13 -38.16
C ALA A 182 -18.11 -9.63 -38.52
N LEU A 183 -18.94 -10.07 -39.48
CA LEU A 183 -18.95 -11.45 -39.97
C LEU A 183 -17.66 -11.83 -40.71
N ALA A 184 -17.12 -10.92 -41.54
CA ALA A 184 -15.86 -11.15 -42.24
C ALA A 184 -14.67 -11.24 -41.28
N ASN A 185 -14.64 -10.44 -40.22
CA ASN A 185 -13.63 -10.54 -39.18
C ASN A 185 -13.81 -11.82 -38.36
N TYR A 186 -15.03 -12.20 -37.99
CA TYR A 186 -15.31 -13.42 -37.23
C TYR A 186 -14.83 -14.69 -37.96
N LYS A 187 -14.92 -14.73 -39.30
CA LYS A 187 -14.37 -15.81 -40.12
C LYS A 187 -12.84 -15.94 -40.01
N LYS A 188 -12.13 -14.85 -39.73
CA LYS A 188 -10.66 -14.81 -39.60
C LYS A 188 -10.20 -14.94 -38.15
N SER A 189 -10.91 -14.33 -37.22
CA SER A 189 -10.59 -14.29 -35.80
C SER A 189 -11.86 -14.18 -34.96
N THR A 190 -11.97 -14.97 -33.90
CA THR A 190 -13.08 -14.93 -32.95
C THR A 190 -12.97 -13.80 -31.91
N ARG A 191 -12.00 -12.89 -32.10
CA ARG A 191 -11.73 -11.74 -31.24
C ARG A 191 -12.18 -10.43 -31.89
N CYS A 192 -12.48 -9.45 -31.05
CA CYS A 192 -12.82 -8.10 -31.47
C CYS A 192 -11.62 -7.44 -32.14
N PHE A 193 -11.86 -6.69 -33.23
CA PHE A 193 -10.80 -6.04 -34.01
C PHE A 193 -10.06 -4.93 -33.22
N ILE A 194 -10.74 -4.25 -32.29
CA ILE A 194 -10.19 -3.11 -31.55
C ILE A 194 -9.47 -3.55 -30.27
N CYS A 195 -10.18 -4.21 -29.35
CA CYS A 195 -9.66 -4.56 -28.03
C CYS A 195 -9.14 -5.99 -27.90
N ASN A 196 -9.20 -6.81 -28.96
CA ASN A 196 -8.86 -8.24 -28.94
C ASN A 196 -9.65 -9.09 -27.92
N ALA A 197 -10.72 -8.56 -27.31
CA ALA A 197 -11.60 -9.33 -26.42
C ALA A 197 -12.35 -10.42 -27.20
N GLN A 198 -12.61 -11.55 -26.54
CA GLN A 198 -13.35 -12.67 -27.14
C GLN A 198 -14.82 -12.25 -27.37
N THR A 199 -15.28 -12.24 -28.63
CA THR A 199 -16.66 -11.81 -28.94
C THR A 199 -17.69 -12.92 -28.72
N SER A 200 -17.24 -14.18 -28.61
CA SER A 200 -18.09 -15.36 -28.38
C SER A 200 -19.22 -15.54 -29.41
N GLY A 201 -19.07 -14.97 -30.61
CA GLY A 201 -20.08 -15.05 -31.67
C GLY A 201 -21.36 -14.25 -31.41
N VAL A 202 -21.37 -13.38 -30.39
CA VAL A 202 -22.53 -12.56 -30.03
C VAL A 202 -22.38 -11.17 -30.65
N PHE A 203 -23.25 -10.88 -31.62
CA PHE A 203 -23.36 -9.57 -32.27
C PHE A 203 -24.81 -9.12 -32.17
N ASN A 204 -25.06 -8.04 -31.43
CA ASN A 204 -26.40 -7.49 -31.28
C ASN A 204 -26.58 -6.30 -32.23
N PRO A 205 -27.76 -6.09 -32.83
CA PRO A 205 -28.02 -4.89 -33.61
C PRO A 205 -27.91 -3.63 -32.74
N ALA A 206 -27.21 -2.61 -33.25
CA ALA A 206 -26.96 -1.36 -32.53
C ALA A 206 -28.06 -0.34 -32.83
N HIS A 207 -29.24 -0.50 -32.23
CA HIS A 207 -30.38 0.41 -32.44
C HIS A 207 -30.10 1.87 -32.05
N GLU A 208 -29.27 2.09 -31.03
CA GLU A 208 -28.85 3.42 -30.58
C GLU A 208 -28.02 4.17 -31.65
N LEU A 209 -27.14 3.45 -32.34
CA LEU A 209 -26.33 4.02 -33.43
C LEU A 209 -27.20 4.28 -34.66
N GLN A 210 -28.14 3.37 -34.98
CA GLN A 210 -29.07 3.54 -36.10
C GLN A 210 -29.94 4.79 -35.91
N ALA A 211 -30.49 4.98 -34.70
CA ALA A 211 -31.32 6.15 -34.38
C ALA A 211 -30.54 7.47 -34.53
N LYS A 212 -29.26 7.49 -34.17
CA LYS A 212 -28.39 8.66 -34.33
C LYS A 212 -27.95 8.90 -35.78
N ILE A 213 -27.75 7.84 -36.56
CA ILE A 213 -27.45 7.97 -37.99
C ILE A 213 -28.68 8.49 -38.74
N SER A 214 -29.88 7.99 -38.44
CA SER A 214 -31.11 8.51 -39.04
C SER A 214 -31.39 9.96 -38.64
N ALA A 215 -31.10 10.34 -37.38
CA ALA A 215 -31.28 11.71 -36.93
C ALA A 215 -30.28 12.71 -37.53
N ARG A 216 -29.18 12.25 -38.14
CA ARG A 216 -28.17 13.07 -38.84
C ARG A 216 -28.29 12.99 -40.37
N GLY A 217 -29.01 12.01 -40.90
CA GLY A 217 -29.15 11.79 -42.33
C GLY A 217 -30.15 12.72 -43.03
N ASP A 218 -30.89 13.56 -42.29
CA ASP A 218 -31.77 14.59 -42.86
C ASP A 218 -31.01 15.91 -43.20
N ASP A 219 -29.70 16.00 -42.94
CA ASP A 219 -28.89 17.23 -43.15
C ASP A 219 -27.86 17.13 -44.30
N ASP A 220 -27.69 15.99 -44.97
CA ASP A 220 -26.59 15.73 -45.95
C ASP A 220 -27.07 15.30 -47.37
N ASP A 221 -28.29 15.69 -47.80
CA ASP A 221 -28.86 15.36 -49.13
C ASP A 221 -29.11 16.63 -50.00
N ASP A 222 -28.21 17.63 -49.99
CA ASP A 222 -28.41 18.88 -50.75
C ASP A 222 -27.14 19.51 -51.39
N ASP A 223 -26.10 18.75 -51.73
CA ASP A 223 -24.99 19.26 -52.56
C ASP A 223 -24.32 18.13 -53.37
N ASP A 224 -24.77 17.93 -54.61
CA ASP A 224 -23.92 17.66 -55.80
C ASP A 224 -24.80 17.19 -56.98
N ASP A 225 -25.49 18.13 -57.64
CA ASP A 225 -25.90 18.05 -59.05
C ASP A 225 -26.20 19.48 -59.55
N ASP A 226 -25.19 20.14 -60.13
CA ASP A 226 -25.27 21.05 -61.29
C ASP A 226 -24.02 21.97 -61.35
N ASP A 227 -23.16 21.76 -62.35
CA ASP A 227 -22.60 22.85 -63.17
C ASP A 227 -21.89 22.28 -64.41
N ASP A 228 -22.58 22.43 -65.54
CA ASP A 228 -22.08 22.38 -66.91
C ASP A 228 -21.09 23.55 -67.16
N ASP A 229 -19.89 23.24 -67.70
CA ASP A 229 -19.21 24.03 -68.76
C ASP A 229 -18.14 23.19 -69.49
#